data_AF-A0A6B3ENK3-F1
#
_entry.id   AF-A0A6B3ENK3-F1
#
_cell.length_a   1.000
_cell.length_b   1.000
_cell.length_c   1.000
_cell.angle_alpha   90.00
_cell.angle_beta   90.00
_cell.angle_gamma   90.00
#
_symmetry.space_group_name_H-M   'P 1'
#
loop_
_entity.id
_entity.type
_entity.pdbx_description
1 polymer ?
#
loop_
_entity_poly.entity_id
_entity_poly.type
_entity_poly.pdbx_seq_one_letter_code
_entity_poly.pdbx_strand_id
1 'polypeptide(L)'
;HQADTENCVAHNGSLIPVKGKDLMVQAWYQGGVSVWDFTDSTKPQEIAYFERGPLSTDQLALGGSWSAYYYNGLIYSNDIEKGFDVLKITDRRTDPAKRIKVDELNVQTQPDYFD
;
A
#
# COMPACT_ATOMS: atom_id res chain seq x y z
N HIS A 1 3.81 -3.63 -14.80
CA HIS A 1 3.17 -4.87 -14.35
C HIS A 1 1.68 -4.79 -14.59
N GLN A 2 1.20 -4.73 -15.85
CA GLN A 2 -0.23 -4.78 -16.15
C GLN A 2 -0.54 -5.22 -17.58
N ALA A 3 -1.69 -5.87 -17.76
CA ALA A 3 -2.30 -6.23 -19.04
C ALA A 3 -3.43 -5.26 -19.42
N ASP A 4 -3.78 -5.19 -20.72
CA ASP A 4 -4.79 -4.26 -21.24
C ASP A 4 -6.22 -4.49 -20.69
N THR A 5 -6.45 -5.61 -20.01
CA THR A 5 -7.73 -5.99 -19.40
C THR A 5 -7.82 -5.64 -17.91
N GLU A 6 -6.89 -4.85 -17.38
CA GLU A 6 -6.86 -4.47 -15.96
C GLU A 6 -7.25 -3.00 -15.75
N ASN A 7 -8.13 -2.76 -14.77
CA ASN A 7 -8.39 -1.40 -14.30
C ASN A 7 -7.29 -0.97 -13.32
N CYS A 8 -6.74 0.25 -13.50
CA CYS A 8 -5.69 0.79 -12.65
C CYS A 8 -5.93 2.26 -12.33
N VAL A 9 -6.10 2.55 -11.05
CA VAL A 9 -6.27 3.90 -10.50
C VAL A 9 -5.62 3.93 -9.12
N ALA A 10 -4.92 5.01 -8.79
CA ALA A 10 -4.47 5.28 -7.42
C ALA A 10 -5.70 5.40 -6.51
N HIS A 11 -5.81 4.54 -5.50
CA HIS A 11 -6.90 4.61 -4.54
C HIS A 11 -6.37 4.93 -3.13
N ASN A 12 -6.80 4.23 -2.09
CA ASN A 12 -6.51 4.62 -0.72
C ASN A 12 -5.17 4.02 -0.25
N GLY A 13 -4.32 4.89 0.29
CA GLY A 13 -3.01 4.56 0.85
C GLY A 13 -2.79 5.19 2.22
N SER A 14 -1.62 4.94 2.81
CA SER A 14 -1.20 5.56 4.07
C SER A 14 0.32 5.67 4.16
N LEU A 15 0.80 6.56 5.03
CA LEU A 15 2.22 6.64 5.36
C LEU A 15 2.67 5.44 6.21
N ILE A 16 3.92 5.04 6.04
CA ILE A 16 4.63 4.14 6.95
C ILE A 16 5.47 5.02 7.88
N PRO A 17 5.20 5.04 9.20
CA PRO A 17 5.78 6.04 10.10
C PRO A 17 7.25 5.76 10.39
N VAL A 18 8.13 6.32 9.56
CA VAL A 18 9.58 6.29 9.74
C VAL A 18 10.08 7.72 9.86
N LYS A 19 10.63 8.07 11.03
CA LYS A 19 11.12 9.42 11.29
C LYS A 19 12.16 9.85 10.24
N GLY A 20 11.93 11.00 9.61
CA GLY A 20 12.80 11.56 8.58
C GLY A 20 12.74 10.85 7.22
N LYS A 21 11.69 10.07 6.97
CA LYS A 21 11.42 9.39 5.70
C LYS A 21 9.97 9.58 5.31
N ASP A 22 9.76 9.73 4.01
CA ASP A 22 8.43 9.73 3.43
C ASP A 22 8.23 8.39 2.71
N LEU A 23 7.72 7.42 3.47
CA LEU A 23 7.37 6.09 2.97
C LEU A 23 5.85 5.96 2.93
N MET A 24 5.31 5.36 1.88
CA MET A 24 3.87 5.09 1.78
C MET A 24 3.59 3.69 1.29
N VAL A 25 2.44 3.17 1.69
CA VAL A 25 1.77 2.06 1.03
C VAL A 25 0.58 2.62 0.24
N GLN A 26 0.39 2.13 -0.98
CA GLN A 26 -0.61 2.62 -1.93
C GLN A 26 -1.35 1.45 -2.59
N ALA A 27 -2.67 1.52 -2.63
CA ALA A 27 -3.51 0.60 -3.39
C ALA A 27 -3.75 1.09 -4.83
N TRP A 28 -3.79 0.15 -5.77
CA TRP A 28 -3.86 0.36 -7.21
C TRP A 28 -4.87 -0.54 -7.93
N TYR A 29 -6.07 -0.81 -7.41
CA TYR A 29 -7.02 -1.75 -8.06
C TYR A 29 -6.30 -3.03 -8.51
N GLN A 30 -6.44 -3.47 -9.77
CA GLN A 30 -5.80 -4.70 -10.25
C GLN A 30 -4.26 -4.57 -10.34
N GLY A 31 -3.69 -3.37 -10.23
CA GLY A 31 -2.26 -3.13 -10.02
C GLY A 31 -1.76 -3.48 -8.61
N GLY A 32 -2.68 -3.83 -7.70
CA GLY A 32 -2.35 -4.37 -6.38
C GLY A 32 -1.93 -3.31 -5.37
N VAL A 33 -0.86 -3.58 -4.64
CA VAL A 33 -0.32 -2.75 -3.57
C VAL A 33 1.14 -2.44 -3.87
N SER A 34 1.51 -1.17 -3.83
CA SER A 34 2.91 -0.71 -3.92
C SER A 34 3.35 -0.09 -2.61
N VAL A 35 4.63 -0.24 -2.28
CA VAL A 35 5.30 0.50 -1.22
C VAL A 35 6.34 1.42 -1.86
N TRP A 36 6.27 2.70 -1.55
CA TRP A 36 7.12 3.73 -2.13
C TRP A 36 8.01 4.38 -1.08
N ASP A 37 9.26 4.67 -1.45
CA ASP A 37 10.10 5.67 -0.80
C ASP A 37 10.09 6.92 -1.68
N PHE A 38 9.42 7.97 -1.21
CA PHE A 38 9.32 9.27 -1.86
C PHE A 38 9.95 10.37 -1.00
N THR A 39 10.87 10.01 -0.11
CA THR A 39 11.65 10.97 0.70
C THR A 39 12.36 12.01 -0.18
N ASP A 40 12.84 11.59 -1.36
CA ASP A 40 13.21 12.49 -2.46
C ASP A 40 12.11 12.46 -3.52
N SER A 41 11.16 13.40 -3.44
CA SER A 41 10.04 13.49 -4.38
C SER A 41 10.47 13.73 -5.83
N THR A 42 11.72 14.14 -6.09
CA THR A 42 12.25 14.26 -7.46
C THR A 42 12.68 12.92 -8.04
N LYS A 43 12.86 11.90 -7.20
CA LYS A 43 13.30 10.55 -7.56
C LYS A 43 12.61 9.47 -6.69
N PRO A 44 11.28 9.35 -6.75
CA PRO A 44 10.56 8.34 -5.98
C PRO A 44 10.98 6.94 -6.43
N GLN A 45 11.03 6.00 -5.49
CA GLN A 45 11.39 4.61 -5.73
C GLN A 45 10.32 3.67 -5.20
N GLU A 46 9.85 2.75 -6.02
CA GLU A 46 9.08 1.60 -5.54
C GLU A 46 10.04 0.63 -4.86
N ILE A 47 9.71 0.23 -3.62
CA ILE A 47 10.58 -0.59 -2.77
C ILE A 47 10.02 -1.98 -2.50
N ALA A 48 8.71 -2.16 -2.70
CA ALA A 48 8.04 -3.45 -2.69
C ALA A 48 6.71 -3.34 -3.43
N TYR A 49 6.19 -4.46 -3.92
CA TYR A 49 4.85 -4.55 -4.47
C TYR A 49 4.23 -5.92 -4.18
N PHE A 50 2.91 -5.99 -4.27
CA PHE A 50 2.13 -7.22 -4.21
C PHE A 50 0.92 -7.09 -5.13
N GLU A 51 0.74 -8.03 -6.05
CA GLU A 51 -0.40 -8.08 -6.96
C GLU A 51 -0.82 -9.54 -7.16
N ARG A 52 -2.07 -9.77 -7.60
CA ARG A 52 -2.69 -11.10 -7.71
C ARG A 52 -2.98 -11.53 -9.16
N GLY A 53 -2.45 -10.79 -10.12
CA GLY A 53 -2.74 -10.86 -11.54
C GLY A 53 -4.15 -10.41 -11.89
N PRO A 54 -4.44 -10.36 -13.20
CA PRO A 54 -5.75 -9.94 -13.70
C PRO A 54 -6.85 -10.88 -13.20
N LEU A 55 -8.04 -10.33 -13.02
CA LEU A 55 -9.25 -11.13 -12.78
C LEU A 55 -9.65 -11.94 -14.01
N SER A 56 -9.38 -11.41 -15.20
CA SER A 56 -9.67 -12.04 -16.48
C SER A 56 -8.63 -11.62 -17.52
N THR A 57 -8.20 -12.57 -18.34
CA THR A 57 -7.36 -12.32 -19.51
C THR A 57 -8.17 -11.94 -20.74
N ASP A 58 -9.49 -12.10 -20.70
CA ASP A 58 -10.35 -12.06 -21.88
C ASP A 58 -11.14 -10.75 -21.97
N GLN A 59 -11.49 -10.14 -20.83
CA GLN A 59 -12.30 -8.93 -20.76
C GLN A 59 -11.94 -8.08 -19.54
N LEU A 60 -12.11 -6.76 -19.68
CA LEU A 60 -11.94 -5.81 -18.58
C LEU A 60 -13.00 -6.04 -17.50
N ALA A 61 -12.55 -6.23 -16.27
CA ALA A 61 -13.39 -6.35 -15.08
C ALA A 61 -12.97 -5.31 -14.03
N LEU A 62 -13.92 -4.88 -13.19
CA LEU A 62 -13.63 -4.08 -12.01
C LEU A 62 -13.07 -5.00 -10.93
N GLY A 63 -11.94 -4.64 -10.33
CA GLY A 63 -11.42 -5.39 -9.20
C GLY A 63 -10.13 -4.86 -8.62
N GLY A 64 -9.56 -5.65 -7.71
CA GLY A 64 -8.25 -5.41 -7.12
C GLY A 64 -8.29 -4.59 -5.83
N SER A 65 -7.11 -4.21 -5.33
CA SER A 65 -6.96 -3.55 -4.03
C SER A 65 -7.62 -2.16 -4.00
N TRP A 66 -8.64 -2.00 -3.15
CA TRP A 66 -9.32 -0.74 -2.91
C TRP A 66 -8.56 0.14 -1.91
N SER A 67 -8.06 -0.45 -0.83
CA SER A 67 -7.23 0.28 0.13
C SER A 67 -6.08 -0.57 0.63
N ALA A 68 -4.99 0.08 1.03
CA ALA A 68 -3.85 -0.57 1.63
C ALA A 68 -3.28 0.34 2.71
N TYR A 69 -3.28 -0.12 3.96
CA TYR A 69 -2.89 0.69 5.12
C TYR A 69 -1.84 -0.01 5.97
N TYR A 70 -0.83 0.75 6.40
CA TYR A 70 0.13 0.27 7.37
C TYR A 70 -0.46 0.39 8.77
N TYR A 71 -0.43 -0.70 9.53
CA TYR A 71 -0.83 -0.71 10.93
C TYR A 71 0.06 -1.68 11.72
N ASN A 72 0.80 -1.13 12.69
CA ASN A 72 1.58 -1.87 13.69
C ASN A 72 2.50 -2.97 13.11
N GLY A 73 3.13 -2.72 11.96
CA GLY A 73 4.12 -3.60 11.34
C GLY A 73 3.61 -4.48 10.20
N LEU A 74 2.34 -4.34 9.84
CA LEU A 74 1.69 -5.06 8.75
C LEU A 74 1.00 -4.07 7.82
N ILE A 75 0.81 -4.47 6.56
CA ILE A 75 -0.10 -3.82 5.64
C ILE A 75 -1.39 -4.63 5.61
N TYR A 76 -2.52 -3.94 5.74
CA TYR A 76 -3.85 -4.50 5.58
C TYR A 76 -4.45 -3.94 4.30
N SER A 77 -4.84 -4.83 3.39
CA SER A 77 -5.45 -4.45 2.11
C SER A 77 -6.78 -5.14 1.93
N ASN A 78 -7.79 -4.40 1.48
CA ASN A 78 -9.06 -4.98 1.05
C ASN A 78 -9.18 -4.86 -0.46
N ASP A 79 -9.53 -5.97 -1.09
CA ASP A 79 -9.76 -6.13 -2.52
C ASP A 79 -11.27 -6.08 -2.80
N ILE A 80 -11.66 -5.52 -3.94
CA ILE A 80 -13.06 -5.43 -4.38
C ILE A 80 -13.67 -6.83 -4.56
N GLU A 81 -12.89 -7.78 -5.09
CA GLU A 81 -13.35 -9.12 -5.50
C GLU A 81 -12.65 -10.25 -4.73
N LYS A 82 -11.34 -10.14 -4.45
CA LYS A 82 -10.51 -11.22 -3.90
C LYS A 82 -10.40 -11.22 -2.36
N GLY A 83 -11.11 -10.33 -1.66
CA GLY A 83 -11.23 -10.35 -0.20
C GLY A 83 -10.20 -9.48 0.54
N PHE A 84 -9.42 -10.08 1.45
CA PHE A 84 -8.57 -9.34 2.40
C PHE A 84 -7.16 -9.93 2.50
N ASP A 85 -6.17 -9.05 2.44
CA ASP A 85 -4.75 -9.37 2.50
C ASP A 85 -4.08 -8.76 3.73
N VAL A 86 -3.24 -9.57 4.39
CA VAL A 86 -2.37 -9.14 5.48
C VAL A 86 -0.93 -9.39 5.06
N LEU A 87 -0.21 -8.32 4.75
CA LEU A 87 1.12 -8.38 4.14
C LEU A 87 2.19 -7.92 5.14
N LYS A 88 3.34 -8.58 5.13
CA LYS A 88 4.51 -8.19 5.91
C LYS A 88 5.60 -7.68 4.98
N ILE A 89 6.04 -6.43 5.19
CA ILE A 89 7.18 -5.87 4.46
C ILE A 89 8.48 -6.35 5.09
N THR A 90 9.37 -6.88 4.26
CA THR A 90 10.73 -7.27 4.66
C THR A 90 11.74 -6.34 3.99
N ASP A 91 11.80 -5.10 4.46
CA ASP A 91 12.73 -4.08 3.99
C ASP A 91 13.26 -3.26 5.17
N ARG A 92 14.59 -3.14 5.28
CA ARG A 92 15.26 -2.44 6.40
C ARG A 92 14.85 -0.98 6.54
N ARG A 93 14.43 -0.34 5.45
CA ARG A 93 13.95 1.05 5.43
C ARG A 93 12.69 1.21 6.28
N THR A 94 11.88 0.16 6.39
CA THR A 94 10.59 0.15 7.11
C THR A 94 10.70 -0.31 8.56
N ASP A 95 11.81 -0.94 8.96
CA ASP A 95 11.97 -1.52 10.30
C ASP A 95 11.73 -0.53 11.45
N PRO A 96 12.12 0.76 11.37
CA PRO A 96 11.82 1.73 12.41
C PRO A 96 10.33 1.88 12.72
N ALA A 97 9.44 1.73 11.71
CA ALA A 97 8.01 1.92 11.87
C ALA A 97 7.36 0.87 12.77
N LYS A 98 8.00 -0.29 12.98
CA LYS A 98 7.49 -1.35 13.87
C LYS A 98 7.49 -0.93 15.35
N ARG A 99 8.24 0.14 15.69
CA ARG A 99 8.29 0.72 17.03
C ARG A 99 7.16 1.71 17.30
N ILE A 100 6.55 2.24 16.25
CA ILE A 100 5.39 3.12 16.36
C ILE A 100 4.16 2.23 16.40
N LYS A 101 3.45 2.27 17.53
CA LYS A 101 2.21 1.52 17.72
C LYS A 101 1.11 2.47 18.13
N VAL A 102 -0.02 2.35 17.46
CA VAL A 102 -1.24 3.07 17.77
C VAL A 102 -2.34 2.06 18.06
N ASP A 103 -3.19 2.38 19.04
CA ASP A 103 -4.34 1.53 19.39
C ASP A 103 -5.48 1.71 18.38
N GLU A 104 -5.64 2.93 17.86
CA GLU A 104 -6.61 3.29 16.83
C GLU A 104 -5.90 3.99 15.66
N LEU A 105 -6.35 3.70 14.44
CA LEU A 105 -5.83 4.35 13.23
C LEU A 105 -6.99 4.73 12.31
N ASN A 106 -7.13 6.03 12.06
CA ASN A 106 -7.90 6.55 10.94
C ASN A 106 -6.95 7.21 9.93
N VAL A 107 -6.62 6.50 8.86
CA VAL A 107 -5.70 6.98 7.80
C VAL A 107 -6.22 8.21 7.06
N GLN A 108 -7.53 8.46 7.04
CA GLN A 108 -8.11 9.62 6.38
C GLN A 108 -7.84 10.93 7.14
N THR A 109 -7.60 10.85 8.45
CA THR A 109 -7.28 12.03 9.28
C THR A 109 -5.78 12.27 9.41
N GLN A 110 -4.93 11.39 8.85
CA GLN A 110 -3.46 11.47 8.92
C GLN A 110 -2.95 11.85 10.34
N PRO A 111 -3.12 10.97 11.34
CA PRO A 111 -2.75 11.27 12.71
C PRO A 111 -1.23 11.52 12.84
N ASP A 112 -0.83 12.28 13.86
CA ASP A 112 0.58 12.36 14.22
C ASP A 112 1.02 11.00 14.80
N TYR A 113 2.21 10.57 14.38
CA TYR A 113 2.81 9.29 14.74
C TYR A 113 3.91 9.42 15.81
N PHE A 114 4.30 10.65 16.18
CA PHE A 114 5.52 10.92 16.95
C PHE A 114 5.36 11.82 18.18
N ASP A 115 4.11 12.07 18.62
CA ASP A 115 3.85 12.71 19.92
C ASP A 115 4.40 11.90 21.12
#